data_AF-A0A1A2NAF5-F1
#
_entry.id   AF-A0A1A2NAF5-F1
#
_cell.length_a   1.000
_cell.length_b   1.000
_cell.length_c   1.000
_cell.angle_alpha   90.00
_cell.angle_beta   90.00
_cell.angle_gamma   90.00
#
_symmetry.space_group_name_H-M   'P 1'
#
loop_
_entity.id
_entity.type
_entity.pdbx_description
1 polymer ?
#
loop_
_entity_poly.entity_id
_entity_poly.type
_entity_poly.pdbx_seq_one_letter_code
_entity_poly.pdbx_strand_id
1 'polypeptide(L)'
;MGSNRGWFWLLGAVVCAVGLVAAPIASSDPGSPSYLQGKQAIDIQVNQHHVVFPATTDWQAYCQEELGNVTKSGVMPRVDSPADFIAGCQDEGRALASH
;
A
#
# COMPACT_ATOMS: atom_id res chain seq x y z
N MET A 1 28.15 41.30 -13.45
CA MET A 1 28.72 41.05 -14.79
C MET A 1 29.00 39.55 -14.87
N GLY A 2 28.30 38.76 -15.68
CA GLY A 2 28.36 38.75 -17.14
C GLY A 2 29.44 37.74 -17.56
N SER A 3 29.11 36.46 -17.68
CA SER A 3 28.77 35.77 -18.95
C SER A 3 30.01 35.14 -19.60
N ASN A 4 29.90 33.88 -20.05
CA ASN A 4 30.41 33.31 -21.31
C ASN A 4 30.39 31.76 -21.21
N ARG A 5 29.37 31.08 -21.74
CA ARG A 5 29.16 30.66 -23.15
C ARG A 5 30.19 29.61 -23.62
N GLY A 6 29.69 28.42 -23.98
CA GLY A 6 30.42 27.45 -24.81
C GLY A 6 29.99 26.00 -24.51
N TRP A 7 28.81 25.56 -24.95
CA TRP A 7 28.58 24.82 -26.21
C TRP A 7 29.12 23.39 -26.24
N PHE A 8 28.16 22.45 -26.35
CA PHE A 8 28.21 21.17 -27.06
C PHE A 8 29.36 20.22 -26.72
N TRP A 9 29.08 19.20 -25.91
CA TRP A 9 29.22 17.82 -26.40
C TRP A 9 28.05 16.96 -25.90
N LEU A 10 27.37 16.40 -26.88
CA LEU A 10 26.39 15.32 -26.80
C LEU A 10 27.02 14.06 -26.22
N LEU A 11 26.51 13.55 -25.10
CA LEU A 11 26.44 12.13 -24.75
C LEU A 11 25.22 12.02 -23.80
N GLY A 12 24.04 11.57 -24.23
CA GLY A 12 23.84 10.30 -24.90
C GLY A 12 23.75 9.16 -23.88
N ALA A 13 22.90 9.31 -22.86
CA ALA A 13 22.53 8.21 -21.98
C ALA A 13 21.06 8.36 -21.56
N VAL A 14 20.16 7.97 -22.47
CA VAL A 14 18.82 7.53 -22.08
C VAL A 14 19.02 6.27 -21.25
N VAL A 15 19.13 6.41 -19.94
CA VAL A 15 18.97 5.29 -19.02
C VAL A 15 17.47 5.06 -18.96
N CYS A 16 16.99 4.07 -19.71
CA CYS A 16 15.66 3.51 -19.51
C CYS A 16 15.56 3.07 -18.05
N ALA A 17 14.94 3.90 -17.21
CA ALA A 17 14.53 3.55 -15.86
C ALA A 17 13.37 2.57 -15.95
N VAL A 18 13.66 1.33 -16.35
CA VAL A 18 12.76 0.21 -16.08
C VAL A 18 13.03 -0.18 -14.65
N GLY A 19 12.39 0.55 -13.73
CA GLY A 19 12.15 0.08 -12.39
C GLY A 19 11.19 -1.09 -12.47
N LEU A 20 11.67 -2.26 -12.89
CA LEU A 20 11.08 -3.52 -12.50
C LEU A 20 11.37 -3.65 -11.01
N VAL A 21 10.54 -2.97 -10.22
CA VAL A 21 10.34 -3.34 -8.82
C VAL A 21 9.72 -4.73 -8.93
N ALA A 22 10.57 -5.76 -8.99
CA ALA A 22 10.23 -7.04 -8.45
C ALA A 22 10.00 -6.77 -6.95
N ALA A 23 8.81 -6.24 -6.63
CA ALA A 23 8.29 -6.33 -5.30
C ALA A 23 8.43 -7.82 -4.98
N PRO A 24 9.14 -8.20 -3.90
CA PRO A 24 9.04 -9.57 -3.47
C PRO A 24 7.55 -9.86 -3.45
N ILE A 25 7.15 -10.94 -4.11
CA ILE A 25 5.90 -11.59 -3.73
C ILE A 25 6.22 -11.99 -2.30
N ALA A 26 6.01 -11.05 -1.37
CA ALA A 26 6.07 -11.30 0.03
C ALA A 26 4.94 -12.28 0.18
N SER A 27 5.33 -13.56 0.24
CA SER A 27 4.48 -14.64 0.67
C SER A 27 4.04 -14.21 2.05
N SER A 28 2.95 -13.45 2.08
CA SER A 28 2.37 -12.93 3.29
C SER A 28 1.88 -14.15 4.03
N ASP A 29 2.20 -14.24 5.31
CA ASP A 29 1.78 -15.39 6.10
C ASP A 29 0.31 -15.18 6.49
N PRO A 30 -0.65 -15.93 5.91
CA PRO A 30 -2.07 -15.72 6.20
C PRO A 30 -2.43 -16.09 7.65
N GLY A 31 -1.53 -16.80 8.36
CA GLY A 31 -1.65 -17.12 9.77
C GLY A 31 -1.03 -16.09 10.70
N SER A 32 -0.36 -15.06 10.19
CA SER A 32 0.30 -14.08 11.04
C SER A 32 -0.70 -13.17 11.75
N PRO A 33 -0.40 -12.71 12.98
CA PRO A 33 -1.25 -11.76 13.68
C PRO A 33 -1.50 -10.47 12.88
N SER A 34 -0.48 -9.98 12.17
CA SER A 34 -0.61 -8.77 11.35
C SER A 34 -1.53 -8.97 10.15
N TYR A 35 -1.54 -10.15 9.54
CA TYR A 35 -2.51 -10.48 8.49
C TYR A 35 -3.95 -10.40 9.01
N LEU A 36 -4.23 -11.03 10.15
CA LEU A 36 -5.55 -10.99 10.78
C LEU A 36 -5.96 -9.59 11.22
N GLN A 37 -5.01 -8.79 11.71
CA GLN A 37 -5.22 -7.36 11.99
C GLN A 37 -5.63 -6.59 10.72
N GLY A 38 -5.00 -6.89 9.59
CA GLY A 38 -5.37 -6.31 8.29
C GLY A 38 -6.82 -6.60 7.90
N LYS A 39 -7.26 -7.86 8.04
CA LYS A 39 -8.67 -8.24 7.80
C LYS A 39 -9.61 -7.48 8.75
N GLN A 40 -9.27 -7.47 10.03
CA GLN A 40 -10.07 -6.80 11.06
C GLN A 40 -10.20 -5.29 10.83
N ALA A 41 -9.19 -4.63 10.26
CA ALA A 41 -9.27 -3.21 9.92
C ALA A 41 -10.39 -2.95 8.91
N ILE A 42 -10.53 -3.77 7.88
CA ILE A 42 -11.63 -3.67 6.91
C ILE A 42 -12.97 -3.97 7.58
N ASP A 43 -13.05 -5.02 8.41
CA ASP A 43 -14.27 -5.34 9.15
C ASP A 43 -14.75 -4.17 10.02
N ILE A 44 -13.83 -3.43 10.65
CA ILE A 44 -14.18 -2.23 11.42
C ILE A 44 -14.74 -1.15 10.50
N GLN A 45 -14.11 -0.92 9.34
CA GLN A 45 -14.57 0.08 8.38
C GLN A 45 -15.97 -0.23 7.86
N VAL A 46 -16.27 -1.49 7.54
CA VAL A 46 -17.60 -1.89 7.07
C VAL A 46 -18.62 -1.92 8.21
N ASN A 47 -18.32 -2.60 9.31
CA ASN A 47 -19.32 -2.88 10.35
C ASN A 47 -19.50 -1.73 11.34
N GLN A 48 -18.45 -0.98 11.66
CA GLN A 48 -18.52 0.13 12.62
C GLN A 48 -18.68 1.46 11.90
N HIS A 49 -17.90 1.70 10.86
CA HIS A 49 -17.93 2.96 10.12
C HIS A 49 -18.91 2.97 8.93
N HIS A 50 -19.55 1.84 8.62
CA HIS A 50 -20.52 1.72 7.53
C HIS A 50 -19.96 2.18 6.18
N VAL A 51 -18.65 1.97 5.97
CA VAL A 51 -17.98 2.30 4.72
C VAL A 51 -18.42 1.30 3.65
N VAL A 52 -18.85 1.84 2.50
CA VAL A 52 -19.17 1.05 1.31
C VAL A 52 -18.03 1.22 0.31
N PHE A 53 -17.39 0.10 -0.04
CA PHE A 53 -16.26 0.10 -0.96
C PHE A 53 -16.70 -0.09 -2.40
N PRO A 54 -16.37 0.84 -3.33
CA PRO A 54 -16.63 0.62 -4.74
C PRO A 54 -15.75 -0.51 -5.30
N ALA A 55 -16.24 -1.22 -6.33
CA ALA A 55 -15.47 -2.27 -7.01
C ALA A 55 -14.14 -1.77 -7.63
N THR A 56 -14.02 -0.46 -7.87
CA THR A 56 -12.81 0.19 -8.40
C THR A 56 -11.85 0.67 -7.32
N THR A 57 -12.03 0.27 -6.07
CA THR A 57 -11.16 0.67 -4.94
C THR A 57 -9.71 0.24 -5.21
N ASP A 58 -8.79 1.18 -5.11
CA ASP A 58 -7.36 0.88 -5.07
C ASP A 58 -7.00 0.36 -3.68
N TRP A 59 -7.11 -0.96 -3.51
CA TRP A 59 -6.84 -1.63 -2.26
C TRP A 59 -5.40 -1.47 -1.77
N GLN A 60 -4.44 -1.22 -2.66
CA GLN A 60 -3.06 -0.99 -2.25
C GLN A 60 -2.92 0.35 -1.55
N ALA A 61 -3.42 1.42 -2.18
CA ALA A 61 -3.40 2.76 -1.61
C ALA A 61 -4.24 2.83 -0.33
N TYR A 62 -5.45 2.26 -0.36
CA TYR A 62 -6.36 2.25 0.78
C TYR A 62 -5.76 1.53 2.00
N CYS A 63 -5.23 0.31 1.83
CA CYS A 63 -4.69 -0.44 2.96
C CYS A 63 -3.40 0.18 3.54
N GLN A 64 -2.62 0.92 2.73
CA GLN A 64 -1.49 1.70 3.23
C GLN A 64 -1.95 2.87 4.10
N GLU A 65 -2.99 3.59 3.67
CA GLU A 65 -3.58 4.66 4.46
C GLU A 65 -4.19 4.10 5.75
N GLU A 66 -4.93 3.00 5.64
CA GLU A 66 -5.62 2.39 6.78
C GLU A 66 -4.63 1.87 7.82
N LEU A 67 -3.50 1.26 7.41
CA LEU A 67 -2.41 0.92 8.33
C LEU A 67 -1.94 2.13 9.14
N GLY A 68 -1.79 3.28 8.48
CA GLY A 68 -1.46 4.55 9.15
C GLY A 68 -2.56 5.00 10.10
N ASN A 69 -3.82 4.88 9.71
CA ASN A 69 -4.97 5.27 10.52
C ASN A 69 -5.10 4.42 11.79
N VAL A 70 -5.04 3.09 11.68
CA VAL A 70 -5.21 2.19 12.83
C VAL A 70 -4.05 2.27 13.82
N THR A 71 -2.84 2.52 13.33
CA THR A 71 -1.66 2.71 14.19
C THR A 71 -1.67 4.08 14.88
N LYS A 72 -2.05 5.15 14.15
CA LYS A 72 -2.13 6.51 14.70
C LYS A 72 -3.28 6.69 15.69
N SER A 73 -4.45 6.10 15.40
CA SER A 73 -5.62 6.15 16.28
C SER A 73 -5.47 5.27 17.53
N GLY A 74 -4.53 4.33 17.51
CA GLY A 74 -4.34 3.35 18.58
C GLY A 74 -5.35 2.20 18.56
N VAL A 75 -6.20 2.09 17.52
CA VAL A 75 -7.07 0.93 17.29
C VAL A 75 -6.23 -0.34 17.17
N MET A 76 -5.10 -0.24 16.49
CA MET A 76 -4.08 -1.29 16.41
C MET A 76 -2.73 -0.68 16.79
N PRO A 77 -2.39 -0.65 18.10
CA PRO A 77 -1.22 0.07 18.58
C PRO A 77 0.10 -0.55 18.10
N ARG A 78 0.06 -1.78 17.58
CA ARG A 78 1.22 -2.48 17.05
C ARG A 78 0.82 -3.38 15.90
N VAL A 79 1.48 -3.17 14.76
CA VAL A 79 1.45 -4.04 13.59
C VAL A 79 2.90 -4.44 13.33
N ASP A 80 3.23 -5.70 13.60
CA ASP A 80 4.58 -6.25 13.51
C ASP A 80 5.08 -6.39 12.07
N SER A 81 4.17 -6.75 11.17
CA SER A 81 4.44 -6.93 9.74
C SER A 81 3.48 -6.08 8.91
N PRO A 82 3.90 -4.88 8.48
CA PRO A 82 3.11 -4.04 7.57
C PRO A 82 2.71 -4.75 6.28
N ALA A 83 3.59 -5.61 5.76
CA ALA A 83 3.32 -6.34 4.53
C ALA A 83 2.17 -7.36 4.70
N ASP A 84 2.18 -8.12 5.80
CA ASP A 84 1.10 -9.07 6.09
C ASP A 84 -0.22 -8.36 6.37
N PHE A 85 -0.16 -7.23 7.09
CA PHE A 85 -1.33 -6.40 7.32
C PHE A 85 -1.97 -5.93 6.01
N ILE A 86 -1.16 -5.39 5.10
CA ILE A 86 -1.66 -4.93 3.81
C ILE A 86 -2.27 -6.10 3.03
N ALA A 87 -1.64 -7.27 3.04
CA ALA A 87 -2.18 -8.46 2.37
C ALA A 87 -3.57 -8.87 2.92
N GLY A 88 -3.70 -9.00 4.24
CA GLY A 88 -4.99 -9.36 4.86
C GLY A 88 -6.07 -8.30 4.63
N CYS A 89 -5.69 -7.03 4.67
CA CYS A 89 -6.59 -5.91 4.36
C CYS A 89 -7.09 -5.97 2.91
N GLN A 90 -6.21 -6.25 1.94
CA GLN A 90 -6.61 -6.35 0.53
C GLN A 90 -7.52 -7.56 0.28
N ASP A 91 -7.21 -8.70 0.87
CA ASP A 91 -7.98 -9.93 0.69
C ASP A 91 -9.40 -9.79 1.24
N GLU A 92 -9.54 -9.23 2.45
CA GLU A 92 -10.87 -8.98 3.03
C GLU A 92 -11.63 -7.91 2.24
N GLY A 93 -10.97 -6.81 1.88
CA GLY A 93 -11.59 -5.75 1.09
C GLY A 93 -12.12 -6.23 -0.25
N ARG A 94 -11.33 -7.01 -0.99
CA ARG A 94 -11.75 -7.58 -2.28
C ARG A 94 -12.87 -8.60 -2.12
N ALA A 95 -12.83 -9.41 -1.06
CA ALA A 95 -13.90 -10.36 -0.77
C ALA A 95 -15.23 -9.64 -0.53
N LEU A 96 -15.23 -8.56 0.25
CA LEU A 96 -16.43 -7.78 0.56
C LEU A 96 -16.94 -6.96 -0.64
N ALA A 97 -16.05 -6.40 -1.47
CA ALA A 97 -16.46 -5.66 -2.67
C ALA A 97 -16.98 -6.56 -3.81
N SER A 98 -16.82 -7.88 -3.70
CA SER A 98 -17.32 -8.86 -4.66
C SER A 98 -18.71 -9.43 -4.33
N HIS A 99 -19.25 -9.09 -3.16
CA HIS A 99 -20.62 -9.41 -2.72
C HIS A 99 -21.58 -8.28 -3.07
#